data_AF-A0A7X7IPG0-F1
#
_entry.id   AF-A0A7X7IPG0-F1
#
_cell.length_a   1.000
_cell.length_b   1.000
_cell.length_c   1.000
_cell.angle_alpha   90.00
_cell.angle_beta   90.00
_cell.angle_gamma   90.00
#
_symmetry.space_group_name_H-M   'P 1'
#
loop_
_entity.id
_entity.type
_entity.pdbx_description
1 polymer ?
#
loop_
_entity_poly.entity_id
_entity_poly.type
_entity_poly.pdbx_seq_one_letter_code
_entity_poly.pdbx_strand_id
1 'polypeptide(L)'
;MSAKNSFRNRTTPTQPAAWRGWLLFGAAVVATFALGVLAASILQRREEAKAGLPLEPIAEYETDSSKWAVNWPRQYDSYRGGEESSSETKFGGAYPRDLLAETPANVILFAGYGFAKEYRQARGHLHTIEDVVNTTRLTPTTAATCWTCKSPDVVRLMADMGPAEFYKQTFDSFKG
;
A
#
# COMPACT_ATOMS: atom_id res chain seq x y z
N MET A 1 76.23 -38.37 27.54
CA MET A 1 74.84 -37.88 27.35
C MET A 1 74.92 -36.49 26.73
N SER A 2 74.96 -36.38 25.41
CA SER A 2 73.83 -35.94 24.55
C SER A 2 73.06 -34.73 25.08
N ALA A 3 73.36 -33.54 24.54
CA ALA A 3 72.44 -32.43 24.50
C ALA A 3 72.47 -31.85 23.08
N LYS A 4 71.43 -32.15 22.31
CA LYS A 4 71.18 -31.60 20.96
C LYS A 4 70.77 -30.13 21.11
N ASN A 5 71.61 -29.19 20.69
CA ASN A 5 71.17 -27.81 20.50
C ASN A 5 70.62 -27.63 19.09
N SER A 6 69.30 -27.78 18.99
CA SER A 6 68.50 -27.43 17.82
C SER A 6 68.49 -25.91 17.65
N PHE A 7 69.28 -25.40 16.69
CA PHE A 7 69.16 -24.03 16.22
C PHE A 7 67.88 -23.91 15.38
N ARG A 8 66.81 -23.37 15.98
CA ARG A 8 65.64 -22.89 15.25
C ARG A 8 66.01 -21.58 14.54
N ASN A 9 66.05 -21.60 13.21
CA ASN A 9 66.06 -20.39 12.40
C ASN A 9 64.78 -19.59 12.66
N ARG A 10 64.89 -18.43 13.31
CA ARG A 10 63.79 -17.44 13.36
C ARG A 10 63.75 -16.74 12.00
N THR A 11 62.71 -16.97 11.24
CA THR A 11 62.38 -16.13 10.08
C THR A 11 62.01 -14.74 10.60
N THR A 12 62.74 -13.71 10.18
CA THR A 12 62.42 -12.32 10.47
C THR A 12 61.10 -11.98 9.76
N PRO A 13 60.05 -11.51 10.47
CA PRO A 13 58.82 -11.13 9.80
C PRO A 13 59.10 -9.94 8.89
N THR A 14 58.78 -10.08 7.60
CA THR A 14 58.90 -9.00 6.63
C THR A 14 57.94 -7.88 7.00
N GLN A 15 58.48 -6.71 7.34
CA GLN A 15 57.68 -5.51 7.63
C GLN A 15 56.85 -5.15 6.38
N PRO A 16 55.52 -5.01 6.48
CA PRO A 16 54.71 -4.64 5.33
C PRO A 16 55.09 -3.24 4.86
N ALA A 17 55.14 -3.05 3.54
CA ALA A 17 55.55 -1.78 2.94
C ALA A 17 54.63 -0.62 3.38
N ALA A 18 55.22 0.52 3.74
CA ALA A 18 54.56 1.66 4.39
C ALA A 18 53.32 2.21 3.64
N TRP A 19 53.25 2.06 2.32
CA TRP A 19 52.10 2.45 1.50
C TRP A 19 50.80 1.70 1.89
N ARG A 20 50.92 0.45 2.35
CA ARG A 20 49.77 -0.33 2.83
C ARG A 20 49.13 0.29 4.07
N GLY A 21 49.94 0.88 4.96
CA GLY A 21 49.45 1.59 6.14
C GLY A 21 48.68 2.85 5.77
N TRP A 22 49.21 3.66 4.85
CA TRP A 22 48.54 4.87 4.37
C TRP A 22 47.25 4.58 3.60
N LEU A 23 47.20 3.51 2.82
CA LEU A 23 45.95 3.07 2.17
C LEU A 23 44.90 2.62 3.17
N LEU A 24 45.26 1.82 4.18
CA LEU A 24 44.32 1.39 5.21
C LEU A 24 43.79 2.59 6.02
N PHE A 25 44.67 3.55 6.34
CA PHE A 25 44.27 4.79 7.00
C PHE A 25 43.30 5.62 6.15
N GLY A 26 43.62 5.84 4.87
CA GLY A 26 42.75 6.56 3.94
C GLY A 26 41.38 5.88 3.79
N ALA A 27 41.36 4.55 3.66
CA ALA A 27 40.12 3.78 3.58
C ALA A 27 39.29 3.89 4.86
N ALA A 28 39.92 3.84 6.04
CA ALA A 28 39.23 4.01 7.31
C ALA A 28 38.62 5.41 7.45
N VAL A 29 39.35 6.46 7.06
CA VAL A 29 38.83 7.85 7.07
C VAL A 29 37.60 7.98 6.17
N VAL A 30 37.65 7.44 4.95
CA VAL A 30 36.51 7.47 4.02
C VAL A 30 35.32 6.69 4.58
N ALA A 31 35.55 5.50 5.14
CA ALA A 31 34.50 4.69 5.76
C ALA A 31 33.83 5.41 6.93
N THR A 32 34.61 6.00 7.85
CA THR A 32 34.08 6.77 8.98
C THR A 32 33.30 8.00 8.50
N PHE A 33 33.80 8.72 7.50
CA PHE A 33 33.10 9.85 6.92
C PHE A 33 31.75 9.44 6.30
N ALA A 34 31.73 8.36 5.52
CA ALA A 34 30.50 7.84 4.92
C ALA A 34 29.47 7.40 5.98
N LEU A 35 29.91 6.75 7.06
CA LEU A 35 29.06 6.39 8.19
C LEU A 35 28.51 7.63 8.91
N GLY A 36 29.31 8.69 9.05
CA GLY A 36 28.88 9.97 9.61
C GLY A 36 27.79 10.64 8.76
N VAL A 37 27.97 10.70 7.44
CA VAL A 37 26.95 11.22 6.50
C VAL A 37 25.68 10.39 6.55
N LEU A 38 25.78 9.07 6.60
CA LEU A 38 24.63 8.19 6.73
C LEU A 38 23.88 8.43 8.05
N ALA A 39 24.60 8.52 9.17
CA ALA A 39 24.01 8.79 10.48
C ALA A 39 23.30 10.15 10.49
N ALA A 40 23.90 11.19 9.92
CA ALA A 40 23.28 12.51 9.79
C ALA A 40 21.99 12.45 8.94
N SER A 41 22.01 11.75 7.80
CA SER A 41 20.84 11.54 6.94
C SER A 41 19.70 10.82 7.68
N ILE A 42 20.01 9.77 8.44
CA ILE A 42 19.02 9.02 9.23
C ILE A 42 18.41 9.90 10.31
N LEU A 43 19.25 10.61 11.07
CA LEU A 43 18.77 11.48 12.15
C LEU A 43 17.91 12.62 11.61
N GLN A 44 18.33 13.27 10.54
CA GLN A 44 17.55 14.34 9.91
C GLN A 44 16.18 13.83 9.44
N ARG A 45 16.12 12.72 8.70
CA ARG A 45 14.85 12.13 8.25
C ARG A 45 13.95 11.70 9.41
N ARG A 46 14.55 11.24 10.52
CA ARG A 46 13.80 10.89 11.73
C ARG A 46 13.17 12.12 12.38
N GLU A 47 13.88 13.24 12.42
CA GLU A 47 13.36 14.49 12.96
C GLU A 47 12.31 15.11 12.01
N GLU A 48 12.51 15.07 10.69
CA GLU A 48 11.48 15.44 9.70
C GLU A 48 10.21 14.59 9.83
N ALA A 49 10.35 13.29 10.13
CA ALA A 49 9.20 12.40 10.36
C ALA A 49 8.46 12.69 11.68
N LYS A 50 9.12 13.27 12.68
CA LYS A 50 8.51 13.65 13.97
C LYS A 50 7.92 15.05 13.92
N ALA A 51 8.52 15.96 13.16
CA ALA A 51 8.01 17.30 12.92
C ALA A 51 6.77 17.19 12.04
N GLY A 52 5.63 16.86 12.65
CA GLY A 52 4.34 16.96 11.98
C GLY A 52 4.19 18.37 11.45
N LEU A 53 3.99 18.51 10.14
CA LEU A 53 3.56 19.77 9.54
C LEU A 53 2.29 20.24 10.29
N PRO A 54 2.07 21.55 10.46
CA PRO A 54 0.77 22.01 10.92
C PRO A 54 -0.27 21.47 9.94
N LEU A 55 -1.12 20.56 10.41
CA LEU A 55 -2.13 19.92 9.59
C LEU A 55 -3.27 20.92 9.41
N GLU A 56 -3.72 21.09 8.16
CA GLU A 56 -4.97 21.78 7.89
C GLU A 56 -6.12 21.02 8.57
N PRO A 57 -7.06 21.72 9.21
CA PRO A 57 -8.19 21.07 9.88
C PRO A 57 -9.03 20.31 8.85
N ILE A 58 -9.45 19.10 9.23
CA ILE A 58 -10.32 18.25 8.42
C ILE A 58 -11.66 18.13 9.14
N ALA A 59 -12.75 18.26 8.40
CA ALA A 59 -14.09 18.15 8.94
C ALA A 59 -14.36 16.74 9.49
N GLU A 60 -15.23 16.66 10.50
CA GLU A 60 -15.75 15.37 10.95
C GLU A 60 -16.53 14.72 9.78
N TYR A 61 -16.27 13.43 9.56
CA TYR A 61 -16.78 12.67 8.41
C TYR A 61 -16.37 13.20 7.03
N GLU A 62 -15.20 13.82 6.88
CA GLU A 62 -14.71 14.23 5.56
C GLU A 62 -14.44 13.04 4.63
N THR A 63 -15.26 12.90 3.60
CA THR A 63 -15.20 11.80 2.63
C THR A 63 -14.45 12.16 1.35
N ASP A 64 -14.26 13.45 1.06
CA ASP A 64 -13.51 13.89 -0.10
C ASP A 64 -12.01 13.69 0.12
N SER A 65 -11.49 12.59 -0.43
CA SER A 65 -10.08 12.22 -0.36
C SER A 65 -9.12 13.31 -0.84
N SER A 66 -9.55 14.25 -1.71
CA SER A 66 -8.69 15.34 -2.18
C SER A 66 -8.35 16.35 -1.08
N LYS A 67 -9.22 16.54 -0.09
CA LYS A 67 -8.94 17.41 1.07
C LYS A 67 -7.89 16.81 1.99
N TRP A 68 -7.81 15.48 2.05
CA TRP A 68 -6.76 14.77 2.78
C TRP A 68 -5.39 14.90 2.09
N ALA A 69 -5.35 15.14 0.78
CA ALA A 69 -4.13 15.30 0.00
C ALA A 69 -3.29 16.51 0.43
N VAL A 70 -3.91 17.54 1.01
CA VAL A 70 -3.23 18.74 1.50
C VAL A 70 -2.24 18.37 2.62
N ASN A 71 -2.68 17.51 3.53
CA ASN A 71 -1.90 17.05 4.67
C ASN A 71 -1.00 15.84 4.34
N TRP A 72 -1.43 14.98 3.41
CA TRP A 72 -0.74 13.72 3.07
C TRP A 72 -0.60 13.49 1.56
N PRO A 73 0.14 14.37 0.84
CA PRO A 73 0.22 14.31 -0.63
C PRO A 73 0.84 13.01 -1.13
N ARG A 74 1.89 12.51 -0.46
CA ARG A 74 2.57 11.26 -0.88
C ARG A 74 1.66 10.03 -0.78
N GLN A 75 0.83 9.99 0.26
CA GLN A 75 -0.13 8.91 0.48
C GLN A 75 -1.28 9.01 -0.53
N TYR A 76 -1.75 10.23 -0.78
CA TYR A 76 -2.77 10.50 -1.78
C TYR A 76 -2.31 10.10 -3.19
N ASP A 77 -1.08 10.45 -3.58
CA ASP A 77 -0.50 10.05 -4.86
C ASP A 77 -0.41 8.52 -4.97
N SER A 78 0.03 7.83 -3.91
CA SER A 78 0.04 6.37 -3.88
C SER A 78 -1.35 5.75 -3.97
N TYR A 79 -2.35 6.38 -3.35
CA TYR A 79 -3.74 5.96 -3.41
C TYR A 79 -4.31 6.11 -4.83
N ARG A 80 -4.00 7.22 -5.51
CA ARG A 80 -4.37 7.49 -6.91
C ARG A 80 -3.75 6.52 -7.91
N GLY A 81 -2.63 5.88 -7.57
CA GLY A 81 -2.12 4.75 -8.35
C GLY A 81 -3.15 3.62 -8.57
N GLY A 82 -4.17 3.51 -7.71
CA GLY A 82 -5.29 2.58 -7.86
C GLY A 82 -6.27 2.91 -8.99
N GLU A 83 -6.12 4.05 -9.68
CA GLU A 83 -6.84 4.34 -10.94
C GLU A 83 -6.42 3.35 -12.04
N GLU A 84 -5.16 2.89 -12.01
CA GLU A 84 -4.62 1.95 -12.99
C GLU A 84 -5.31 0.57 -12.91
N SER A 85 -5.93 0.16 -14.02
CA SER A 85 -6.70 -1.08 -14.09
C SER A 85 -6.34 -1.99 -15.27
N SER A 86 -5.19 -1.81 -15.92
CA SER A 86 -4.76 -2.66 -17.04
C SER A 86 -3.97 -3.90 -16.61
N SER A 87 -3.61 -4.01 -15.33
CA SER A 87 -2.76 -5.12 -14.87
C SER A 87 -3.48 -6.47 -14.89
N GLU A 88 -2.79 -7.48 -15.42
CA GLU A 88 -3.24 -8.87 -15.45
C GLU A 88 -2.15 -9.79 -14.90
N THR A 89 -2.56 -10.76 -14.07
CA THR A 89 -1.70 -11.83 -13.58
C THR A 89 -2.39 -13.16 -13.82
N LYS A 90 -1.67 -14.28 -13.63
CA LYS A 90 -2.21 -15.63 -13.86
C LYS A 90 -3.56 -15.91 -13.19
N PHE A 91 -3.81 -15.31 -12.01
CA PHE A 91 -5.01 -15.58 -11.21
C PHE A 91 -5.76 -14.31 -10.78
N GLY A 92 -5.39 -13.13 -11.27
CA GLY A 92 -5.90 -11.86 -10.75
C GLY A 92 -5.38 -10.67 -11.55
N GLY A 93 -5.19 -9.55 -10.87
CA GLY A 93 -4.90 -8.26 -11.50
C GLY A 93 -6.05 -7.29 -11.32
N ALA A 94 -5.90 -6.10 -11.88
CA ALA A 94 -6.89 -5.02 -11.80
C ALA A 94 -7.76 -4.92 -13.05
N TYR A 95 -7.47 -5.69 -14.11
CA TYR A 95 -8.33 -5.72 -15.30
C TYR A 95 -9.68 -6.39 -14.99
N PRO A 96 -10.83 -5.74 -15.27
CA PRO A 96 -12.16 -6.21 -14.86
C PRO A 96 -12.69 -7.31 -15.79
N ARG A 97 -12.02 -8.47 -15.78
CA ARG A 97 -12.39 -9.64 -16.58
C ARG A 97 -13.79 -10.15 -16.23
N ASP A 98 -14.46 -10.70 -17.24
CA ASP A 98 -15.75 -11.36 -17.08
C ASP A 98 -15.56 -12.78 -16.57
N LEU A 99 -15.81 -12.98 -15.27
CA LEU A 99 -15.63 -14.28 -14.61
C LEU A 99 -16.73 -15.28 -14.99
N LEU A 100 -17.86 -14.82 -15.53
CA LEU A 100 -18.92 -15.70 -16.05
C LEU A 100 -18.52 -16.24 -17.43
N ALA A 101 -17.87 -15.44 -18.26
CA ALA A 101 -17.31 -15.88 -19.54
C ALA A 101 -16.12 -16.84 -19.34
N GLU A 102 -15.24 -16.57 -18.37
CA GLU A 102 -14.12 -17.45 -18.04
C GLU A 102 -14.57 -18.79 -17.44
N THR A 103 -15.61 -18.77 -16.60
CA THR A 103 -16.14 -19.97 -15.94
C THR A 103 -17.66 -20.07 -16.13
N PRO A 104 -18.13 -20.58 -17.28
CA PRO A 104 -19.56 -20.63 -17.61
C PRO A 104 -20.42 -21.44 -16.62
N ALA A 105 -19.83 -22.38 -15.89
CA ALA A 105 -20.50 -23.13 -14.84
C ALA A 105 -21.07 -22.21 -13.73
N ASN A 106 -20.46 -21.05 -13.49
CA ASN A 106 -20.93 -20.07 -12.50
C ASN A 106 -22.31 -19.52 -12.85
N VAL A 107 -22.66 -19.39 -14.14
CA VAL A 107 -23.99 -18.96 -14.56
C VAL A 107 -25.07 -19.94 -14.08
N ILE A 108 -24.77 -21.25 -14.14
CA ILE A 108 -25.67 -22.31 -13.68
C ILE A 108 -25.73 -22.32 -12.15
N LEU A 109 -24.58 -22.24 -11.48
CA LEU A 109 -24.51 -22.26 -10.02
C LEU A 109 -25.21 -21.05 -9.37
N PHE A 110 -25.20 -19.90 -10.04
CA PHE A 110 -25.84 -18.67 -9.56
C PHE A 110 -27.24 -18.46 -10.13
N ALA A 111 -27.82 -19.45 -10.82
CA ALA A 111 -29.11 -19.31 -11.47
C ALA A 111 -30.19 -18.83 -10.48
N GLY A 112 -30.94 -17.80 -10.89
CA GLY A 112 -31.95 -17.14 -10.04
C GLY A 112 -31.41 -16.02 -9.15
N TYR A 113 -30.10 -15.73 -9.17
CA TYR A 113 -29.48 -14.67 -8.39
C TYR A 113 -28.76 -13.63 -9.27
N GLY A 114 -28.57 -12.40 -8.77
CA GLY A 114 -27.97 -11.30 -9.53
C GLY A 114 -26.57 -11.64 -10.07
N PHE A 115 -25.80 -12.44 -9.35
CA PHE A 115 -24.46 -12.88 -9.75
C PHE A 115 -24.42 -13.73 -11.04
N ALA A 116 -25.54 -14.32 -11.47
CA ALA A 116 -25.63 -14.98 -12.78
C ALA A 116 -25.72 -14.00 -13.95
N LYS A 117 -26.04 -12.72 -13.70
CA LYS A 117 -26.11 -11.68 -14.73
C LYS A 117 -24.73 -11.09 -15.01
N GLU A 118 -23.98 -10.85 -13.95
CA GLU A 118 -22.66 -10.24 -14.04
C GLU A 118 -21.84 -10.55 -12.80
N TYR A 119 -20.59 -10.96 -13.02
CA TYR A 119 -19.60 -11.09 -11.98
C TYR A 119 -18.22 -10.85 -12.59
N ARG A 120 -17.56 -9.76 -12.18
CA ARG A 120 -16.28 -9.33 -12.74
C ARG A 120 -15.15 -9.40 -11.71
N GLN A 121 -13.93 -9.56 -12.20
CA GLN A 121 -12.71 -9.40 -11.41
C GLN A 121 -12.70 -8.01 -10.74
N ALA A 122 -12.41 -7.97 -9.44
CA ALA A 122 -12.32 -6.72 -8.70
C ALA A 122 -11.08 -5.90 -9.13
N ARG A 123 -11.22 -4.56 -9.09
CA ARG A 123 -10.16 -3.60 -9.41
C ARG A 123 -9.95 -2.58 -8.28
N GLY A 124 -9.12 -1.56 -8.53
CA GLY A 124 -8.72 -0.58 -7.51
C GLY A 124 -9.89 0.14 -6.84
N HIS A 125 -9.71 0.53 -5.56
CA HIS A 125 -10.77 1.13 -4.74
C HIS A 125 -11.38 2.41 -5.33
N LEU A 126 -10.67 3.14 -6.18
CA LEU A 126 -11.17 4.35 -6.83
C LEU A 126 -12.33 4.09 -7.80
N HIS A 127 -12.44 2.86 -8.31
CA HIS A 127 -13.52 2.43 -9.18
C HIS A 127 -14.74 1.91 -8.41
N THR A 128 -14.69 1.85 -7.08
CA THR A 128 -15.71 1.21 -6.24
C THR A 128 -17.11 1.72 -6.50
N ILE A 129 -17.27 3.05 -6.58
CA ILE A 129 -18.57 3.70 -6.81
C ILE A 129 -19.01 3.44 -8.25
N GLU A 130 -18.14 3.69 -9.23
CA GLU A 130 -18.41 3.44 -10.66
C GLU A 130 -18.89 1.99 -10.91
N ASP A 131 -18.19 1.00 -10.34
CA ASP A 131 -18.50 -0.41 -10.55
C ASP A 131 -19.81 -0.82 -9.87
N VAL A 132 -20.04 -0.35 -8.63
CA VAL A 132 -21.25 -0.75 -7.90
C VAL A 132 -22.50 -0.11 -8.48
N VAL A 133 -22.43 1.12 -9.03
CA VAL A 133 -23.62 1.78 -9.59
C VAL A 133 -23.96 1.30 -11.00
N ASN A 134 -22.99 0.75 -11.74
CA ASN A 134 -23.14 0.29 -13.12
C ASN A 134 -23.32 -1.22 -13.28
N THR A 135 -23.18 -2.00 -12.19
CA THR A 135 -23.37 -3.45 -12.25
C THR A 135 -24.83 -3.83 -12.55
N THR A 136 -25.02 -4.80 -13.44
CA THR A 136 -26.35 -5.34 -13.80
C THR A 136 -26.99 -6.20 -12.71
N ARG A 137 -26.29 -6.40 -11.58
CA ARG A 137 -26.81 -7.11 -10.41
C ARG A 137 -27.86 -6.31 -9.64
N LEU A 138 -27.86 -4.98 -9.77
CA LEU A 138 -28.80 -4.13 -9.05
C LEU A 138 -30.25 -4.33 -9.54
N THR A 139 -31.17 -4.15 -8.60
CA THR A 139 -32.62 -4.13 -8.80
C THR A 139 -33.21 -2.96 -8.03
N PRO A 140 -34.44 -2.49 -8.37
CA PRO A 140 -35.11 -1.43 -7.60
C PRO A 140 -35.32 -1.75 -6.11
N THR A 141 -35.25 -3.04 -5.75
CA THR A 141 -35.40 -3.54 -4.37
C THR A 141 -34.07 -3.87 -3.69
N THR A 142 -32.94 -3.58 -4.33
CA THR A 142 -31.63 -3.80 -3.71
C THR A 142 -31.53 -2.93 -2.46
N ALA A 143 -31.12 -3.52 -1.33
CA ALA A 143 -31.06 -2.82 -0.05
C ALA A 143 -29.88 -1.84 0.02
N ALA A 144 -30.05 -0.75 0.76
CA ALA A 144 -28.99 0.22 1.03
C ALA A 144 -27.76 -0.40 1.73
N THR A 145 -27.92 -1.57 2.38
CA THR A 145 -26.81 -2.34 2.97
C THR A 145 -25.63 -2.53 2.01
N CYS A 146 -25.87 -2.61 0.70
CA CYS A 146 -24.81 -2.72 -0.30
C CYS A 146 -23.84 -1.51 -0.33
N TRP A 147 -24.23 -0.34 0.20
CA TRP A 147 -23.37 0.83 0.33
C TRP A 147 -22.35 0.73 1.48
N THR A 148 -22.60 -0.12 2.48
CA THR A 148 -21.82 -0.19 3.73
C THR A 148 -20.31 -0.35 3.52
N CYS A 149 -19.91 -1.09 2.47
CA CYS A 149 -18.51 -1.32 2.12
C CYS A 149 -18.07 -0.55 0.88
N LYS A 150 -18.84 0.44 0.44
CA LYS A 150 -18.65 1.12 -0.86
C LYS A 150 -18.41 2.62 -0.73
N SER A 151 -18.91 3.26 0.32
CA SER A 151 -18.70 4.68 0.55
C SER A 151 -18.36 4.96 2.02
N PRO A 152 -17.35 5.79 2.33
CA PRO A 152 -17.11 6.26 3.68
C PRO A 152 -18.26 7.15 4.20
N ASP A 153 -19.10 7.70 3.30
CA ASP A 153 -20.22 8.58 3.66
C ASP A 153 -21.35 7.86 4.41
N VAL A 154 -21.36 6.52 4.39
CA VAL A 154 -22.32 5.72 5.13
C VAL A 154 -22.27 6.02 6.63
N VAL A 155 -21.09 6.34 7.18
CA VAL A 155 -20.96 6.67 8.60
C VAL A 155 -21.70 7.98 8.91
N ARG A 156 -21.54 9.01 8.06
CA ARG A 156 -22.26 10.27 8.18
C ARG A 156 -23.76 10.07 8.05
N LEU A 157 -24.20 9.32 7.03
CA LEU A 157 -25.62 9.01 6.82
C LEU A 157 -26.23 8.31 8.03
N MET A 158 -25.54 7.31 8.60
CA MET A 158 -26.00 6.62 9.81
C MET A 158 -26.01 7.52 11.05
N ALA A 159 -25.09 8.47 11.15
CA ALA A 159 -25.10 9.48 12.22
C ALA A 159 -26.30 10.43 12.08
N ASP A 160 -26.62 10.87 10.86
CA ASP A 160 -27.68 11.83 10.58
C ASP A 160 -29.08 11.21 10.73
N MET A 161 -29.33 10.02 10.15
CA MET A 161 -30.66 9.41 10.09
C MET A 161 -30.87 8.22 11.04
N GLY A 162 -29.78 7.71 11.62
CA GLY A 162 -29.79 6.51 12.45
C GLY A 162 -29.58 5.21 11.65
N PRO A 163 -28.86 4.21 12.20
CA PRO A 163 -28.58 2.95 11.50
C PRO A 163 -29.84 2.19 11.07
N ALA A 164 -30.87 2.16 11.93
CA ALA A 164 -32.12 1.45 11.65
C ALA A 164 -32.87 2.05 10.45
N GLU A 165 -32.76 3.35 10.24
CA GLU A 165 -33.38 4.01 9.09
C GLU A 165 -32.55 3.82 7.83
N PHE A 166 -31.21 3.94 7.91
CA PHE A 166 -30.31 3.64 6.80
C PHE A 166 -30.57 2.24 6.20
N TYR A 167 -30.68 1.21 7.03
CA TYR A 167 -30.88 -0.17 6.55
C TYR A 167 -32.29 -0.47 6.00
N LYS A 168 -33.27 0.43 6.18
CA LYS A 168 -34.60 0.32 5.55
C LYS A 168 -34.64 0.88 4.13
N GLN A 169 -33.66 1.70 3.76
CA GLN A 169 -33.60 2.35 2.46
C GLN A 169 -33.19 1.36 1.36
N THR A 170 -33.45 1.73 0.11
CA THR A 170 -32.93 1.00 -1.05
C THR A 170 -31.57 1.56 -1.46
N PHE A 171 -30.83 0.79 -2.26
CA PHE A 171 -29.56 1.21 -2.83
C PHE A 171 -29.72 2.48 -3.67
N ASP A 172 -30.80 2.57 -4.44
CA ASP A 172 -31.09 3.73 -5.31
C ASP A 172 -31.34 5.01 -4.50
N SER A 173 -31.79 4.94 -3.24
CA SER A 173 -31.98 6.12 -2.38
C SER A 173 -30.69 6.92 -2.15
N PHE A 174 -29.52 6.29 -2.31
CA PHE A 174 -28.21 6.93 -2.11
C PHE A 174 -27.33 6.91 -3.37
N LYS A 175 -27.91 6.59 -4.52
CA LYS A 175 -27.23 6.62 -5.80
C LYS A 175 -27.26 8.07 -6.33
N GLY A 176 -26.32 8.89 -5.89
CA GLY A 176 -26.19 10.30 -6.25
C GLY A 176 -24.79 10.84 -5.99
#